data_AF-A0A0E3M4Y6-F1
#
_entry.id   AF-A0A0E3M4Y6-F1
#
_cell.length_a   1.000
_cell.length_b   1.000
_cell.length_c   1.000
_cell.angle_alpha   90.00
_cell.angle_beta   90.00
_cell.angle_gamma   90.00
#
_symmetry.space_group_name_H-M   'P 1'
#
loop_
_entity.id
_entity.type
_entity.pdbx_description
1 polymer ?
#
loop_
_entity_poly.entity_id
_entity_poly.type
_entity_poly.pdbx_seq_one_letter_code
_entity_poly.pdbx_strand_id
1 'polypeptide(L)'
;MITIFLGILFFVTKVQLPDIIIKTMESVSVMLGPISMIIMGMLIGNMSFKQVFAYKRIYIVTFLKMIVCPFIILLLLKYGGMASLLSDGKVILLISLLATITPSASAVTQMAQIYGKNEEYASVINAITTIVCIITMPIMVWMYQM
;
A
#
# COMPACT_ATOMS: atom_id res chain seq x y z
N MET A 1 13.39 12.63 0.82
CA MET A 1 14.03 12.24 -0.46
C MET A 1 15.50 11.84 -0.29
N ILE A 2 16.30 12.58 0.47
CA ILE A 2 17.72 12.27 0.74
C ILE A 2 17.91 10.84 1.31
N THR A 3 17.04 10.41 2.23
CA THR A 3 17.08 9.06 2.83
C THR A 3 16.86 7.94 1.81
N ILE A 4 16.03 8.17 0.78
CA ILE A 4 15.76 7.17 -0.28
C ILE A 4 17.03 6.97 -1.12
N PHE A 5 17.72 8.07 -1.47
CA PHE A 5 18.99 8.02 -2.18
C PHE A 5 20.07 7.29 -1.38
N LEU A 6 20.18 7.58 -0.07
CA LEU A 6 21.12 6.88 0.81
C LEU A 6 20.81 5.37 0.89
N GLY A 7 19.53 5.01 1.00
CA GLY A 7 19.10 3.61 1.04
C GLY A 7 19.42 2.86 -0.25
N ILE A 8 19.19 3.47 -1.41
CA ILE A 8 19.56 2.90 -2.71
C ILE A 8 21.08 2.71 -2.81
N LEU A 9 21.86 3.69 -2.34
CA LEU A 9 23.32 3.62 -2.34
C LEU A 9 23.81 2.44 -1.48
N PHE A 10 23.28 2.27 -0.27
CA PHE A 10 23.61 1.12 0.59
C PHE A 10 23.17 -0.22 -0.01
N PHE A 11 22.03 -0.25 -0.68
CA PHE A 11 21.55 -1.45 -1.38
C PHE A 11 22.49 -1.87 -2.51
N VAL A 12 22.91 -0.93 -3.36
CA VAL A 12 23.82 -1.19 -4.49
C VAL A 12 25.22 -1.58 -4.02
N THR A 13 25.73 -0.91 -2.99
CA THR A 13 27.06 -1.18 -2.42
C THR A 13 27.09 -2.43 -1.52
N LYS A 14 25.93 -3.04 -1.22
CA LYS A 14 25.76 -4.19 -0.30
C LYS A 14 26.42 -4.00 1.06
N VAL A 15 26.60 -2.75 1.51
CA VAL A 15 27.18 -2.45 2.82
C VAL A 15 26.15 -2.83 3.88
N GLN A 16 26.41 -3.92 4.59
CA GLN A 16 25.58 -4.33 5.72
C GLN A 16 25.98 -3.51 6.94
N LEU A 17 25.05 -2.68 7.41
CA LEU A 17 25.19 -1.97 8.68
C LEU A 17 25.22 -3.01 9.83
N PRO A 18 25.92 -2.73 10.94
CA PRO A 18 25.93 -3.63 12.09
C PRO A 18 24.51 -3.86 12.64
N ASP A 19 24.26 -5.09 13.12
CA ASP A 19 22.92 -5.56 13.57
C ASP A 19 22.23 -4.62 14.56
N ILE A 20 22.99 -3.94 15.42
CA ILE A 20 22.46 -2.99 16.39
C ILE A 20 21.76 -1.81 15.71
N ILE A 21 22.35 -1.30 14.61
CA ILE A 21 21.77 -0.19 13.85
C ILE A 21 20.53 -0.68 13.09
N ILE A 22 20.61 -1.85 12.47
CA ILE A 22 19.48 -2.42 11.72
C ILE A 22 18.29 -2.64 12.66
N LYS A 23 18.49 -3.31 13.80
CA LYS A 23 17.41 -3.62 14.75
C LYS A 23 16.79 -2.37 15.40
N THR A 24 17.59 -1.33 15.65
CA THR A 24 17.07 -0.06 16.17
C THR A 24 16.25 0.66 15.10
N MET A 25 16.74 0.75 13.86
CA MET A 25 15.96 1.34 12.76
C MET A 25 14.69 0.54 12.45
N GLU A 26 14.73 -0.79 12.52
CA GLU A 26 13.57 -1.66 12.34
C GLU A 26 12.50 -1.40 13.42
N SER A 27 12.92 -1.31 14.69
CA SER A 27 12.01 -1.03 15.81
C SER A 27 11.27 0.30 15.62
N VAL A 28 11.97 1.34 15.15
CA VAL A 28 11.35 2.63 14.83
C VAL A 28 10.42 2.51 13.62
N SER A 29 10.85 1.79 12.58
CA SER A 29 10.09 1.64 11.33
C SER A 29 8.76 0.92 11.53
N VAL A 30 8.73 -0.11 12.38
CA VAL A 30 7.50 -0.85 12.72
C VAL A 30 6.49 0.05 13.42
N MET A 31 6.93 1.01 14.25
CA MET A 31 6.04 1.95 14.92
C MET A 31 5.43 3.01 13.99
N LEU A 32 6.11 3.37 12.90
CA LEU A 32 5.62 4.39 11.97
C LEU A 32 4.28 3.98 11.33
N GLY A 33 4.10 2.69 11.00
CA GLY A 33 2.86 2.17 10.42
C GLY A 33 1.62 2.45 11.29
N PRO A 34 1.56 1.91 12.53
CA PRO A 34 0.46 2.14 13.46
C PRO A 34 0.23 3.62 13.80
N ILE A 35 1.30 4.40 14.05
CA ILE A 35 1.18 5.84 14.36
C ILE A 35 0.49 6.58 13.20
N SER A 36 0.89 6.28 11.96
CA SER A 36 0.29 6.84 10.75
C SER A 36 -1.21 6.54 10.65
N MET A 37 -1.60 5.32 11.02
CA MET A 37 -3.01 4.89 11.02
C MET A 37 -3.82 5.53 12.14
N ILE A 38 -3.21 5.78 13.31
CA ILE A 38 -3.86 6.51 14.41
C ILE A 38 -4.13 7.96 13.99
N ILE A 39 -3.16 8.64 13.38
CA ILE A 39 -3.33 10.01 12.85
C ILE A 39 -4.47 10.06 11.82
N MET A 40 -4.48 9.11 10.88
CA MET A 40 -5.58 8.96 9.94
C MET A 40 -6.94 8.80 10.65
N GLY A 41 -7.00 7.98 11.70
CA GLY A 41 -8.23 7.76 12.48
C GLY A 41 -8.72 9.04 13.18
N MET A 42 -7.82 9.86 13.72
CA MET A 42 -8.16 11.15 14.33
C MET A 42 -8.72 12.15 13.30
N LEU A 43 -8.19 12.15 12.07
CA LEU A 43 -8.71 12.99 10.98
C LEU A 43 -10.12 12.57 10.54
N ILE A 44 -10.35 11.26 10.46
CA ILE A 44 -11.68 10.72 10.13
C ILE A 44 -12.68 11.01 11.25
N GLY A 45 -12.27 10.90 12.51
CA GLY A 45 -13.11 11.18 13.67
C GLY A 45 -13.54 12.65 13.79
N ASN A 46 -12.77 13.59 13.25
CA ASN A 46 -13.15 15.01 13.19
C ASN A 46 -14.11 15.34 12.04
N MET A 47 -14.30 14.43 11.07
CA MET A 47 -15.21 14.65 9.94
C MET A 47 -16.63 14.18 10.21
N SER A 48 -17.60 14.86 9.59
CA SER A 48 -18.97 14.35 9.56
C SER A 48 -19.09 13.16 8.59
N PHE A 49 -19.68 12.04 9.03
CA PHE A 49 -19.89 10.85 8.19
C PHE A 49 -20.57 11.15 6.84
N LYS A 50 -21.39 12.20 6.78
CA LYS A 50 -22.06 12.66 5.55
C LYS A 50 -21.08 13.17 4.49
N GLN A 51 -20.00 13.83 4.89
CA GLN A 51 -18.96 14.33 3.97
C GLN A 51 -18.11 13.19 3.40
N VAL A 52 -17.90 12.12 4.17
CA VAL A 52 -17.20 10.90 3.73
C VAL A 52 -17.89 10.29 2.49
N PHE A 53 -19.22 10.19 2.51
CA PHE A 53 -20.01 9.66 1.39
C PHE A 53 -20.27 10.68 0.26
N ALA A 54 -20.03 11.98 0.48
CA ALA A 54 -20.29 13.01 -0.52
C ALA A 54 -19.31 12.96 -1.71
N TYR A 55 -18.10 12.44 -1.49
CA TYR A 55 -17.06 12.37 -2.50
C TYR A 55 -17.23 11.16 -3.44
N LYS A 56 -18.26 11.20 -4.30
CA LYS A 56 -18.55 10.15 -5.31
C LYS A 56 -17.35 9.80 -6.22
N ARG A 57 -16.45 10.75 -6.48
CA ARG A 57 -15.27 10.55 -7.32
C ARG A 57 -14.24 9.61 -6.69
N ILE A 58 -14.19 9.51 -5.35
CA ILE A 58 -13.29 8.60 -4.64
C ILE A 58 -13.65 7.15 -4.94
N TYR A 59 -14.94 6.80 -4.96
CA TYR A 59 -15.38 5.44 -5.24
C TYR A 59 -14.94 4.95 -6.62
N ILE A 60 -14.96 5.83 -7.64
CA ILE A 60 -14.52 5.50 -9.00
C ILE A 60 -13.00 5.28 -9.04
N VAL A 61 -12.22 6.14 -8.39
CA VAL A 61 -10.75 6.03 -8.36
C VAL A 61 -10.32 4.78 -7.59
N THR A 62 -10.96 4.50 -6.45
CA THR A 62 -10.73 3.28 -5.67
C THR A 62 -11.10 2.05 -6.48
N PHE A 63 -12.26 2.05 -7.15
CA PHE A 63 -12.70 0.93 -7.98
C PHE A 63 -11.74 0.67 -9.16
N LEU A 64 -11.33 1.70 -9.91
CA LEU A 64 -10.34 1.54 -10.98
C LEU A 64 -9.01 1.00 -10.45
N LYS A 65 -8.49 1.57 -9.36
CA LYS A 65 -7.17 1.22 -8.87
C LYS A 65 -7.11 -0.13 -8.15
N MET A 66 -8.15 -0.49 -7.40
CA MET A 66 -8.19 -1.73 -6.59
C MET A 66 -8.82 -2.93 -7.28
N ILE A 67 -9.61 -2.74 -8.34
CA ILE A 67 -10.21 -3.85 -9.08
C ILE A 67 -9.61 -3.93 -10.47
N VAL A 68 -9.63 -2.85 -11.26
CA VAL A 68 -9.18 -2.94 -12.66
C VAL A 68 -7.69 -3.21 -12.78
N CYS A 69 -6.83 -2.44 -12.07
CA CYS A 69 -5.38 -2.67 -12.12
C CYS A 69 -4.96 -4.08 -11.68
N PRO A 70 -5.35 -4.58 -10.49
CA PRO A 70 -4.88 -5.89 -10.06
C PRO A 70 -5.54 -7.04 -10.83
N PHE A 71 -6.73 -6.84 -11.40
CA PHE A 71 -7.35 -7.84 -12.27
C PHE A 71 -6.64 -7.96 -13.63
N ILE A 72 -6.22 -6.84 -14.22
CA ILE A 72 -5.37 -6.83 -15.42
C ILE A 72 -4.03 -7.52 -15.14
N ILE A 73 -3.44 -7.25 -13.97
CA ILE A 73 -2.19 -7.88 -13.54
C ILE A 73 -2.40 -9.38 -13.33
N LEU A 74 -3.48 -9.80 -12.68
CA LEU A 74 -3.82 -11.22 -12.51
C LEU A 74 -4.03 -11.92 -13.86
N LEU A 75 -4.71 -11.29 -14.82
CA LEU A 75 -4.87 -11.79 -16.18
C LEU A 75 -3.50 -11.96 -16.87
N LEU A 76 -2.63 -10.94 -16.80
CA LEU A 76 -1.27 -11.00 -17.34
C LEU A 76 -0.42 -12.11 -16.67
N LEU A 77 -0.54 -12.27 -15.35
CA LEU A 77 0.22 -13.26 -14.59
C LEU A 77 -0.27 -14.69 -14.86
N LYS A 78 -1.60 -14.91 -14.92
CA LYS A 78 -2.22 -16.22 -15.12
C LYS A 78 -2.14 -16.70 -16.57
N TYR A 79 -2.34 -15.80 -17.54
CA TYR A 79 -2.33 -16.16 -18.97
C TYR A 79 -0.99 -15.89 -19.66
N GLY A 80 -0.09 -15.10 -19.07
CA GLY A 80 1.21 -14.77 -19.67
C GLY A 80 2.27 -15.87 -19.60
N GLY A 81 1.99 -17.03 -18.98
CA GLY A 81 2.91 -18.18 -18.95
C GLY A 81 4.22 -17.97 -18.16
N MET A 82 4.45 -16.78 -17.59
CA MET A 82 5.65 -16.41 -16.84
C MET A 82 5.88 -17.24 -15.57
N ALA A 83 4.84 -17.92 -15.06
CA ALA A 83 4.97 -18.85 -13.93
C ALA A 83 5.82 -20.10 -14.25
N SER A 84 6.05 -20.40 -15.53
CA SER A 84 6.84 -21.56 -15.98
C SER A 84 8.31 -21.23 -16.30
N LEU A 85 8.69 -19.94 -16.34
CA LEU A 85 10.05 -19.52 -16.73
C LEU A 85 11.08 -19.62 -15.59
N LEU A 86 10.65 -19.61 -14.32
CA LEU A 86 11.53 -19.66 -13.15
C LEU A 86 11.00 -20.65 -12.10
N SER A 87 11.89 -21.43 -11.49
CA SER A 87 11.59 -22.41 -10.43
C SER A 87 10.86 -21.80 -9.21
N ASP A 88 11.11 -20.53 -8.90
CA ASP A 88 10.43 -19.74 -7.85
C ASP A 88 9.40 -18.73 -8.40
N GLY A 89 9.03 -18.85 -9.67
CA GLY A 89 8.14 -17.91 -10.36
C GLY A 89 6.83 -17.69 -9.60
N LYS A 90 6.26 -18.73 -9.00
CA LYS A 90 5.02 -18.62 -8.20
C LYS A 90 5.15 -17.66 -7.01
N VAL A 91 6.30 -17.62 -6.33
CA VAL A 91 6.55 -16.77 -5.16
C VAL A 91 6.75 -15.32 -5.58
N ILE A 92 7.52 -15.08 -6.65
CA ILE A 92 7.76 -13.74 -7.20
C ILE A 92 6.46 -13.11 -7.71
N LEU A 93 5.63 -13.90 -8.39
CA LEU A 93 4.33 -13.46 -8.91
C LEU A 93 3.35 -13.18 -7.75
N LEU A 94 3.38 -13.99 -6.67
CA LEU A 94 2.61 -13.73 -5.44
C LEU A 94 3.03 -12.42 -4.76
N ILE A 95 4.33 -12.16 -4.61
CA ILE A 95 4.83 -10.92 -4.01
C ILE A 95 4.42 -9.71 -4.86
N SER A 96 4.54 -9.83 -6.19
CA SER A 96 4.13 -8.77 -7.13
C SER A 96 2.63 -8.52 -7.05
N LEU A 97 1.82 -9.58 -6.97
CA LEU A 97 0.37 -9.49 -6.79
C LEU A 97 0.03 -8.80 -5.46
N LEU A 98 0.65 -9.23 -4.34
CA LEU A 98 0.45 -8.62 -3.03
C LEU A 98 0.79 -7.12 -3.02
N ALA A 99 1.90 -6.73 -3.67
CA ALA A 99 2.30 -5.32 -3.80
C ALA A 99 1.30 -4.49 -4.62
N THR A 100 0.54 -5.10 -5.53
CA THR A 100 -0.48 -4.41 -6.33
C THR A 100 -1.83 -4.32 -5.64
N ILE A 101 -2.10 -5.23 -4.70
CA ILE A 101 -3.36 -5.28 -3.95
C ILE A 101 -3.30 -4.46 -2.65
N THR A 102 -2.10 -4.10 -2.19
CA THR A 102 -1.95 -3.24 -1.00
C THR A 102 -2.79 -1.96 -1.11
N PRO A 103 -3.39 -1.49 0.00
CA PRO A 103 -4.25 -0.32 0.00
C PRO A 103 -3.48 0.94 -0.37
N SER A 104 -4.19 2.07 -0.50
CA SER A 104 -3.54 3.35 -0.72
C SER A 104 -2.51 3.63 0.38
N ALA A 105 -1.42 4.33 0.04
CA ALA A 105 -0.36 4.56 1.00
C ALA A 105 -0.80 5.56 2.08
N SER A 106 -0.73 5.16 3.35
CA SER A 106 -0.93 6.04 4.52
C SER A 106 0.08 7.20 4.58
N ALA A 107 1.14 7.17 3.77
CA ALA A 107 2.04 8.31 3.60
C ALA A 107 1.34 9.49 2.89
N VAL A 108 0.32 9.25 2.06
CA VAL A 108 -0.41 10.32 1.35
C VAL A 108 -1.17 11.21 2.32
N THR A 109 -1.79 10.63 3.35
CA THR A 109 -2.50 11.37 4.39
C THR A 109 -1.53 12.20 5.23
N GLN A 110 -0.39 11.62 5.60
CA GLN A 110 0.66 12.33 6.34
C GLN A 110 1.27 13.47 5.53
N MET A 111 1.53 13.28 4.24
CA MET A 111 2.02 14.35 3.39
C MET A 111 0.96 15.45 3.24
N ALA A 112 -0.30 15.09 3.01
CA ALA A 112 -1.39 16.07 2.94
C ALA A 112 -1.51 16.90 4.23
N GLN A 113 -1.34 16.26 5.40
CA GLN A 113 -1.26 16.91 6.71
C GLN A 113 -0.07 17.86 6.83
N ILE A 114 1.15 17.37 6.57
CA ILE A 114 2.39 18.15 6.72
C ILE A 114 2.38 19.39 5.81
N TYR A 115 1.77 19.28 4.62
CA TYR A 115 1.68 20.38 3.66
C TYR A 115 0.39 21.22 3.78
N GLY A 116 -0.44 21.00 4.80
CA GLY A 116 -1.68 21.76 5.03
C GLY A 116 -2.64 21.72 3.84
N LYS A 117 -2.77 20.57 3.18
CA LYS A 117 -3.67 20.33 2.06
C LYS A 117 -4.95 19.66 2.56
N ASN A 118 -5.76 19.11 1.65
CA ASN A 118 -6.97 18.35 2.00
C ASN A 118 -6.64 16.97 2.62
N GLU A 119 -6.08 17.00 3.83
CA GLU A 119 -5.87 15.86 4.73
C GLU A 119 -7.12 15.05 5.01
N GLU A 120 -8.26 15.73 5.13
CA GLU A 120 -9.57 15.12 5.30
C GLU A 120 -9.92 14.22 4.11
N TYR A 121 -9.86 14.76 2.90
CA TYR A 121 -10.12 14.00 1.69
C TYR A 121 -9.13 12.83 1.51
N ALA A 122 -7.84 13.06 1.79
CA ALA A 122 -6.82 12.02 1.70
C ALA A 122 -7.06 10.88 2.70
N SER A 123 -7.44 11.20 3.94
CA SER A 123 -7.71 10.21 4.99
C SER A 123 -8.95 9.37 4.69
N VAL A 124 -10.00 9.98 4.11
CA VAL A 124 -11.18 9.25 3.60
C VAL A 124 -10.81 8.26 2.50
N ILE A 125 -9.98 8.65 1.53
CA ILE A 125 -9.49 7.73 0.48
C ILE A 125 -8.77 6.55 1.12
N ASN A 126 -7.86 6.83 2.06
CA ASN A 126 -7.06 5.79 2.69
C ASN A 126 -7.92 4.80 3.47
N ALA A 127 -8.90 5.28 4.24
CA ALA A 127 -9.83 4.42 4.97
C ALA A 127 -10.73 3.58 4.07
N ILE A 128 -11.34 4.17 3.03
CA ILE A 128 -12.17 3.42 2.09
C ILE A 128 -11.34 2.34 1.39
N THR A 129 -10.15 2.68 0.89
CA THR A 129 -9.27 1.69 0.24
C THR A 129 -8.83 0.60 1.20
N THR A 130 -8.60 0.90 2.48
CA THR A 130 -8.26 -0.08 3.52
C THR A 130 -9.42 -1.05 3.77
N ILE A 131 -10.65 -0.54 3.92
CA ILE A 131 -11.85 -1.38 4.12
C ILE A 131 -12.08 -2.28 2.90
N VAL A 132 -11.99 -1.72 1.69
CA VAL A 132 -12.10 -2.50 0.45
C VAL A 132 -10.99 -3.55 0.39
N CYS A 133 -9.76 -3.21 0.83
CA CYS A 133 -8.61 -4.11 0.81
C CYS A 133 -8.80 -5.36 1.66
N ILE A 134 -9.46 -5.23 2.81
CA ILE A 134 -9.77 -6.37 3.70
C ILE A 134 -10.56 -7.45 2.93
N ILE A 135 -11.40 -7.04 1.97
CA ILE A 135 -12.22 -7.97 1.17
C ILE A 135 -11.50 -8.36 -0.12
N THR A 136 -10.90 -7.40 -0.85
CA THR A 136 -10.28 -7.70 -2.15
C THR A 136 -9.01 -8.53 -2.04
N MET A 137 -8.23 -8.37 -0.96
CA MET A 137 -6.99 -9.12 -0.75
C MET A 137 -7.22 -10.64 -0.66
N PRO A 138 -8.08 -11.17 0.22
CA PRO A 138 -8.33 -12.62 0.28
C PRO A 138 -8.97 -13.15 -1.01
N ILE A 139 -9.87 -12.39 -1.64
CA ILE A 139 -10.51 -12.81 -2.89
C ILE A 139 -9.49 -12.97 -4.02
N MET A 140 -8.57 -12.00 -4.17
CA MET A 140 -7.56 -12.07 -5.23
C MET A 140 -6.52 -13.16 -4.99
N VAL A 141 -6.12 -13.41 -3.72
CA VAL A 141 -5.26 -14.54 -3.39
C VAL A 141 -5.96 -15.87 -3.72
N TRP A 142 -7.23 -16.01 -3.36
CA TRP A 142 -8.01 -17.21 -3.67
C TRP A 142 -8.15 -17.43 -5.18
N MET A 143 -8.44 -16.38 -5.95
CA MET A 143 -8.51 -16.45 -7.43
C MET A 143 -7.17 -16.79 -8.10
N TYR A 144 -6.04 -16.41 -7.49
CA TYR A 144 -4.72 -16.76 -8.00
C TYR A 144 -4.32 -18.21 -7.66
N GLN A 145 -4.81 -18.75 -6.54
CA GLN A 145 -4.54 -20.12 -6.12
C GLN A 145 -5.39 -21.16 -6.85
N MET A 146 -6.54 -20.78 -7.41
CA MET A 146 -7.35 -21.57 -8.35
C MET A 146 -6.81 -21.53 -9.78
#